data_AF-A0A970Y385-F1
#
_entry.id   AF-A0A970Y385-F1
#
_cell.length_a   1.000
_cell.length_b   1.000
_cell.length_c   1.000
_cell.angle_alpha   90.00
_cell.angle_beta   90.00
_cell.angle_gamma   90.00
#
_symmetry.space_group_name_H-M   'P 1'
#
loop_
_entity.id
_entity.type
_entity.pdbx_description
1 polymer ?
#
loop_
_entity_poly.entity_id
_entity_poly.type
_entity_poly.pdbx_seq_one_letter_code
_entity_poly.pdbx_strand_id
1 'polypeptide(L)'
;MAYAKHRNTHKKELYYILCIVVVTLVLSFSIFGPGGYRQLRQAELELELQRARVEELERSNHERMQSIEELRSNKEALEKYARQKGYGKEGEIIHHVPGQ
;
A
#
# COMPACT_ATOMS: atom_id res chain seq x y z
N MET A 1 17.21 77.29 8.70
CA MET A 1 16.71 76.38 7.64
C MET A 1 16.23 75.11 8.33
N ALA A 2 14.92 74.87 8.38
CA ALA A 2 14.34 73.76 9.15
C ALA A 2 14.41 72.46 8.35
N TYR A 3 15.08 71.45 8.90
CA TYR A 3 15.22 70.11 8.32
C TYR A 3 13.91 69.35 8.48
N ALA A 4 13.15 69.20 7.39
CA ALA A 4 11.93 68.39 7.38
C ALA A 4 12.29 66.91 7.53
N LYS A 5 12.08 66.37 8.73
CA LYS A 5 12.23 64.93 9.02
C LYS A 5 11.15 64.17 8.25
N HIS A 6 11.53 63.55 7.14
CA HIS A 6 10.64 62.71 6.33
C HIS A 6 10.17 61.53 7.19
N ARG A 7 8.96 61.62 7.75
CA ARG A 7 8.34 60.53 8.50
C ARG A 7 7.86 59.49 7.48
N ASN A 8 8.79 58.65 7.04
CA ASN A 8 8.50 57.60 6.06
C ASN A 8 7.38 56.73 6.58
N THR A 9 6.25 56.80 5.86
CA THR A 9 5.04 56.07 6.20
C THR A 9 5.19 54.68 5.60
N HIS A 10 5.84 53.77 6.34
CA HIS A 10 6.06 52.36 5.99
C HIS A 10 4.76 51.53 5.93
N LYS A 11 3.59 52.17 5.91
CA LYS A 11 2.28 51.50 5.83
C LYS A 11 2.13 50.67 4.55
N LYS A 12 2.72 51.12 3.44
CA LYS A 12 2.70 50.40 2.16
C LYS A 12 3.57 49.15 2.19
N GLU A 13 4.79 49.26 2.71
CA GLU A 13 5.70 48.14 2.95
C GLU A 13 5.05 47.08 3.85
N LEU A 14 4.46 47.51 4.97
CA LEU A 14 3.74 46.63 5.89
C LEU A 14 2.55 45.94 5.23
N TYR A 15 1.81 46.65 4.36
CA TYR A 15 0.70 46.08 3.61
C TYR A 15 1.16 44.98 2.65
N TYR A 16 2.24 45.21 1.89
CA TYR A 16 2.78 44.19 0.99
C TYR A 16 3.32 42.98 1.74
N ILE A 17 4.03 43.18 2.85
CA ILE A 17 4.51 42.09 3.71
C ILE A 17 3.32 41.27 4.23
N LEU A 18 2.27 41.94 4.72
CA LEU A 18 1.07 41.26 5.20
C LEU A 18 0.39 40.44 4.08
N CYS A 19 0.25 41.02 2.88
CA CYS A 19 -0.30 40.30 1.73
C CYS A 19 0.51 39.05 1.38
N ILE A 20 1.85 39.15 1.36
CA ILE A 20 2.72 38.00 1.09
C ILE A 20 2.52 36.93 2.15
N VAL A 21 2.53 37.30 3.44
CA VAL A 21 2.34 36.35 4.55
C VAL A 21 1.00 35.62 4.44
N VAL A 22 -0.09 36.34 4.13
CA VAL A 22 -1.41 35.73 3.95
C VAL A 22 -1.42 34.75 2.80
N VAL A 23 -0.85 35.12 1.64
CA VAL A 23 -0.78 34.23 0.47
C VAL A 23 0.06 32.98 0.78
N THR A 24 1.21 33.13 1.44
CA THR A 24 2.06 31.99 1.81
C THR A 24 1.36 31.06 2.81
N LEU A 25 0.60 31.60 3.76
CA LEU A 25 -0.18 30.79 4.70
C LEU A 25 -1.28 30.01 3.96
N VAL A 26 -2.05 30.66 3.09
CA VAL A 26 -3.11 29.99 2.31
C VAL A 26 -2.55 28.85 1.47
N LEU A 27 -1.43 29.08 0.78
CA LEU A 27 -0.77 28.03 -0.01
C LEU A 27 -0.27 26.88 0.86
N SER A 28 0.32 27.19 2.02
CA SER A 28 0.80 26.17 2.95
C SER A 28 -0.36 25.33 3.50
N PHE A 29 -1.47 25.97 3.89
CA PHE A 29 -2.68 25.29 4.34
C PHE A 29 -3.35 24.48 3.22
N SER A 30 -3.26 24.91 1.96
CA SER A 30 -3.81 24.13 0.84
C SER A 30 -2.99 22.87 0.55
N ILE A 31 -1.66 22.95 0.69
CA ILE A 31 -0.75 21.83 0.42
C ILE A 31 -0.67 20.87 1.62
N PHE A 32 -0.68 21.39 2.84
CA PHE A 32 -0.52 20.62 4.09
C PHE A 32 -1.82 20.45 4.89
N GLY A 33 -2.92 21.05 4.46
CA GLY A 33 -4.20 20.94 5.15
C GLY A 33 -4.85 19.56 5.03
N PRO A 34 -5.85 19.29 5.88
CA PRO A 34 -6.65 18.07 5.79
C PRO A 34 -7.35 17.99 4.42
N GLY A 35 -7.18 16.88 3.71
CA GLY A 35 -7.64 16.71 2.33
C GLY A 35 -6.72 17.31 1.24
N GLY A 36 -5.53 17.79 1.61
CA GLY A 36 -4.54 18.32 0.66
C GLY A 36 -3.91 17.26 -0.25
N TYR A 37 -3.18 17.72 -1.27
CA TYR A 37 -2.55 16.89 -2.32
C TYR A 37 -1.70 15.74 -1.77
N ARG A 38 -1.06 15.91 -0.61
CA ARG A 38 -0.26 14.85 0.02
C ARG A 38 -1.09 13.68 0.55
N GLN A 39 -2.24 13.95 1.15
CA GLN A 39 -3.13 12.89 1.65
C GLN A 39 -3.77 12.13 0.49
N LEU A 40 -4.20 12.85 -0.55
CA LEU A 40 -4.72 12.21 -1.77
C LEU A 40 -3.69 11.28 -2.40
N ARG A 41 -2.43 11.74 -2.54
CA ARG A 41 -1.37 10.92 -3.13
C ARG A 41 -1.00 9.71 -2.27
N GLN A 42 -1.05 9.83 -0.94
CA GLN A 42 -0.86 8.69 -0.04
C GLN A 42 -2.01 7.68 -0.14
N ALA A 43 -3.25 8.15 -0.21
CA ALA A 43 -4.42 7.29 -0.37
C ALA A 43 -4.42 6.57 -1.72
N GLU A 44 -4.00 7.23 -2.80
CA GLU A 44 -3.82 6.60 -4.12
C GLU A 44 -2.77 5.49 -4.07
N LEU A 45 -1.61 5.74 -3.47
CA LEU A 45 -0.56 4.73 -3.31
C LEU A 45 -1.03 3.54 -2.46
N GLU A 46 -1.78 3.81 -1.39
CA GLU A 46 -2.31 2.76 -0.53
C GLU A 46 -3.38 1.92 -1.25
N LEU A 47 -4.23 2.55 -2.06
CA LEU A 47 -5.20 1.86 -2.92
C LEU A 47 -4.51 0.98 -3.97
N GLU A 48 -3.46 1.48 -4.62
CA GLU A 48 -2.69 0.70 -5.59
C GLU A 48 -2.03 -0.52 -4.94
N LEU A 49 -1.42 -0.34 -3.77
CA LEU A 49 -0.82 -1.45 -3.00
C LEU A 49 -1.86 -2.50 -2.59
N GLN A 50 -3.04 -2.06 -2.12
CA GLN A 50 -4.11 -2.97 -1.75
C GLN A 50 -4.65 -3.73 -2.97
N ARG A 51 -4.82 -3.07 -4.12
CA ARG A 51 -5.23 -3.72 -5.37
C ARG A 51 -4.21 -4.77 -5.82
N ALA A 52 -2.93 -4.44 -5.78
CA ALA A 52 -1.87 -5.38 -6.13
C ALA A 52 -1.89 -6.63 -5.23
N ARG A 53 -2.13 -6.47 -3.92
CA ARG A 53 -2.28 -7.61 -3.00
C ARG A 53 -3.51 -8.45 -3.29
N VAL A 54 -4.63 -7.84 -3.62
CA VAL A 54 -5.86 -8.58 -3.99
C VAL A 54 -5.60 -9.39 -5.25
N GLU A 55 -4.98 -8.80 -6.27
CA GLU A 55 -4.67 -9.51 -7.51
C GLU A 55 -3.70 -10.67 -7.30
N GLU A 56 -2.67 -10.49 -6.48
CA GLU A 56 -1.75 -11.57 -6.09
C GLU A 56 -2.50 -12.70 -5.37
N LEU A 57 -3.39 -12.35 -4.44
CA LEU A 57 -4.16 -13.33 -3.67
C LEU A 57 -5.14 -14.09 -4.55
N GLU A 58 -5.82 -13.43 -5.48
CA GLU A 58 -6.72 -14.05 -6.44
C GLU A 58 -5.98 -15.02 -7.36
N ARG A 59 -4.80 -14.64 -7.88
CA ARG A 59 -3.95 -15.54 -8.68
C ARG A 59 -3.53 -16.77 -7.88
N SER A 60 -3.04 -16.58 -6.65
CA SER A 60 -2.64 -17.71 -5.80
C SER A 60 -3.83 -18.62 -5.47
N ASN A 61 -5.01 -18.04 -5.25
CA ASN A 61 -6.22 -18.82 -5.00
C ASN A 61 -6.61 -19.64 -6.23
N HIS A 62 -6.54 -19.04 -7.43
CA HIS A 62 -6.83 -19.73 -8.68
C HIS A 62 -5.87 -20.92 -8.92
N GLU A 63 -4.56 -20.73 -8.72
CA GLU A 63 -3.56 -21.80 -8.84
C GLU A 63 -3.80 -22.94 -7.84
N ARG A 64 -4.13 -22.60 -6.59
CA ARG A 64 -4.48 -23.59 -5.57
C ARG A 64 -5.75 -24.35 -5.92
N MET A 65 -6.76 -23.65 -6.45
CA MET A 65 -8.01 -24.28 -6.87
C MET A 65 -7.79 -25.24 -8.03
N GLN A 66 -6.97 -24.86 -9.02
CA GLN A 66 -6.57 -25.76 -10.11
C GLN A 66 -5.85 -27.00 -9.57
N SER A 67 -4.92 -26.82 -8.63
CA SER A 67 -4.23 -27.94 -7.98
C SER A 67 -5.21 -28.88 -7.26
N ILE A 68 -6.23 -28.34 -6.59
CA ILE A 68 -7.28 -29.12 -5.92
C ILE A 68 -8.11 -29.89 -6.96
N GLU A 69 -8.50 -29.24 -8.07
CA GLU A 69 -9.29 -29.85 -9.15
C GLU A 69 -8.51 -30.99 -9.82
N GLU A 70 -7.21 -30.82 -10.08
CA GLU A 70 -6.31 -31.84 -10.61
C GLU A 70 -6.16 -33.03 -9.65
N LEU A 71 -5.95 -32.76 -8.36
CA LEU A 71 -5.89 -33.79 -7.33
C LEU A 71 -7.22 -34.54 -7.18
N ARG A 72 -8.35 -33.85 -7.35
CA ARG A 72 -9.69 -34.45 -7.24
C ARG A 72 -10.06 -35.29 -8.46
N SER A 73 -9.67 -34.85 -9.65
CA SER A 73 -9.97 -35.53 -10.92
C SER A 73 -9.06 -36.74 -11.17
N ASN A 74 -7.84 -36.74 -10.63
CA ASN A 74 -6.88 -37.82 -10.81
C ASN A 74 -6.56 -38.55 -9.49
N LYS A 75 -7.17 -39.71 -9.30
CA LYS A 75 -6.99 -40.59 -8.14
C LYS A 75 -5.53 -41.03 -7.93
N GLU A 76 -4.77 -41.20 -9.02
CA GLU A 76 -3.35 -41.56 -8.97
C GLU A 76 -2.47 -40.39 -8.50
N ALA A 77 -2.80 -39.17 -8.91
CA ALA A 77 -2.12 -37.95 -8.45
C ALA A 77 -2.36 -37.71 -6.95
N LEU A 78 -3.60 -37.94 -6.48
CA LEU A 78 -3.96 -37.87 -5.06
C LEU A 78 -3.18 -38.90 -4.23
N GLU A 79 -3.08 -40.14 -4.71
CA GLU A 79 -2.32 -41.19 -4.02
C GLU A 79 -0.83 -40.85 -3.94
N LYS A 80 -0.23 -40.32 -5.01
CA LYS A 80 1.17 -39.89 -5.02
C LYS A 80 1.43 -38.74 -4.03
N TYR A 81 0.54 -37.73 -3.98
CA TYR A 81 0.63 -36.63 -3.02
C TYR A 81 0.44 -37.11 -1.57
N ALA A 82 -0.51 -38.00 -1.33
CA ALA A 82 -0.75 -38.62 -0.03
C ALA A 82 0.49 -39.37 0.47
N ARG A 83 1.12 -40.19 -0.39
CA ARG A 83 2.36 -40.91 -0.06
C ARG A 83 3.53 -39.98 0.24
N GLN A 84 3.70 -38.87 -0.51
CA GLN A 84 4.72 -37.85 -0.20
C GLN A 84 4.51 -37.18 1.16
N LYS A 85 3.25 -37.03 1.58
CA LYS A 85 2.90 -36.49 2.90
C LYS A 85 2.91 -37.53 4.02
N GLY A 86 3.21 -38.80 3.70
CA GLY A 86 3.26 -39.90 4.67
C GLY A 86 1.91 -40.52 5.01
N TYR A 87 0.87 -40.25 4.22
CA TYR A 87 -0.44 -40.91 4.34
C TYR A 87 -0.47 -42.21 3.53
N GLY A 88 -1.11 -43.25 4.08
CA GLY A 88 -1.28 -44.57 3.48
C GLY A 88 -2.70 -45.08 3.65
N LYS A 89 -3.03 -46.23 3.06
CA LYS A 89 -4.36 -46.83 3.26
C LYS A 89 -4.53 -47.30 4.71
N GLU A 90 -5.77 -47.38 5.19
CA GLU A 90 -6.06 -47.95 6.50
C GLU A 90 -5.45 -49.35 6.62
N GLY A 91 -4.58 -49.54 7.62
CA GLY A 91 -3.86 -50.80 7.86
C GLY A 91 -2.52 -50.96 7.12
N GLU A 92 -2.11 -49.99 6.30
CA GLU A 92 -0.83 -50.03 5.58
C GLU A 92 0.32 -49.48 6.47
N ILE A 93 1.35 -50.28 6.71
CA ILE A 93 2.54 -49.86 7.45
C ILE A 93 3.47 -49.09 6.50
N ILE A 94 3.45 -47.77 6.57
CA ILE A 94 4.39 -46.93 5.80
C ILE A 94 5.76 -46.97 6.48
N HIS A 95 6.70 -47.67 5.85
CA HIS A 95 8.11 -47.61 6.24
C HIS A 95 8.70 -46.23 5.87
N HIS A 96 8.71 -45.30 6.83
CA HIS A 96 9.58 -44.13 6.75
C HIS A 96 11.01 -44.59 6.96
N VAL A 97 11.83 -44.53 5.92
CA VAL A 97 13.27 -44.72 6.05
C VAL A 97 13.84 -43.45 6.67
N PRO A 98 14.39 -43.48 7.90
CA PRO A 98 14.93 -42.27 8.50
C PRO A 98 16.27 -41.95 7.86
N GLY A 99 16.35 -40.81 7.18
CA GLY A 99 17.59 -40.19 6.74
C GLY A 99 18.04 -40.56 5.33
N GLN A 100 17.82 -39.62 4.41
CA GLN A 100 18.92 -39.03 3.63
C GLN A 100 18.82 -37.52 3.73
#